data_AF-A0A9D1V2Q0-F1
#
_entry.id   AF-A0A9D1V2Q0-F1
#
_cell.length_a   1.000
_cell.length_b   1.000
_cell.length_c   1.000
_cell.angle_alpha   90.00
_cell.angle_beta   90.00
_cell.angle_gamma   90.00
#
_symmetry.space_group_name_H-M   'P 1'
#
loop_
_entity.id
_entity.type
_entity.pdbx_description
1 polymer ?
#
loop_
_entity_poly.entity_id
_entity_poly.type
_entity_poly.pdbx_seq_one_letter_code
_entity_poly.pdbx_strand_id
1 'polypeptide(L)'
;MKGRRRACLALAVLAAGAAVWVGRAPRFAHVRPDYPMVELTGAVARAEAGKADYDLLFAQTGLGSSAVDALLEEGRGRELLDFQARYFAPCDWQAVRGAAVVRLEITEGEFEFAPLEKGDILLTPSSRCGGWRNGHAALVVDAEEGLVLEAYSLGCPSQLSSLSTWQDKAAVAVLRLKGVSAERRAAMADWAREHLLGLPYGLFSGLAWLGETSDPPATQCAHLVWCAYAAFGYDIDGGGGWPVTPRDISLSPLLETVQVYGLPQGRRWPS
;
A
#
# COMPACT_ATOMS: atom_id res chain seq x y z
N MET A 1 -6.31 -41.43 -29.87
CA MET A 1 -5.42 -41.62 -28.69
C MET A 1 -4.13 -40.79 -28.71
N LYS A 2 -3.39 -40.68 -29.82
CA LYS A 2 -2.12 -39.90 -29.89
C LYS A 2 -2.28 -38.40 -29.59
N GLY A 3 -3.38 -37.75 -30.02
CA GLY A 3 -3.65 -36.33 -29.76
C GLY A 3 -3.87 -36.00 -28.28
N ARG A 4 -4.61 -36.83 -27.55
CA ARG A 4 -4.85 -36.65 -26.10
C ARG A 4 -3.56 -36.77 -25.28
N ARG A 5 -2.69 -37.72 -25.59
CA ARG A 5 -1.39 -37.86 -24.89
C ARG A 5 -0.47 -36.66 -25.13
N ARG A 6 -0.43 -36.10 -26.34
CA ARG A 6 0.32 -34.88 -26.64
C ARG A 6 -0.24 -33.65 -25.94
N ALA A 7 -1.56 -33.51 -25.87
CA ALA A 7 -2.22 -32.43 -25.13
C ALA A 7 -1.98 -32.52 -23.61
N CYS A 8 -2.08 -33.71 -23.02
CA CYS A 8 -1.76 -33.92 -21.60
C CYS A 8 -0.29 -33.63 -21.29
N LEU A 9 0.63 -34.02 -22.18
CA LEU A 9 2.06 -33.73 -22.01
C LEU A 9 2.34 -32.22 -22.11
N ALA A 10 1.72 -31.52 -23.07
CA ALA A 10 1.84 -30.08 -23.21
C ALA A 10 1.30 -29.34 -21.96
N LEU A 11 0.14 -29.76 -21.44
CA LEU A 11 -0.42 -29.23 -20.20
C LEU A 11 0.49 -29.49 -18.99
N ALA A 12 1.08 -30.69 -18.89
CA ALA A 12 2.01 -31.02 -17.81
C ALA A 12 3.29 -30.16 -17.88
N VAL A 13 3.82 -29.91 -19.09
CA VAL A 13 4.98 -29.04 -19.30
C VAL A 13 4.63 -27.59 -18.96
N LEU A 14 3.47 -27.08 -19.37
CA LEU A 14 3.00 -25.73 -19.02
C LEU A 14 2.79 -25.59 -17.51
N ALA A 15 2.19 -26.58 -16.85
CA ALA A 15 1.99 -26.59 -15.41
C ALA A 15 3.32 -26.66 -14.64
N ALA A 16 4.28 -27.46 -15.10
CA ALA A 16 5.62 -27.51 -14.53
C ALA A 16 6.37 -26.18 -14.73
N GLY A 17 6.27 -25.58 -15.92
CA GLY A 17 6.82 -24.25 -16.20
C GLY A 17 6.22 -23.17 -15.31
N ALA A 18 4.90 -23.16 -15.13
CA ALA A 18 4.21 -22.25 -14.20
C ALA A 18 4.62 -22.49 -12.74
N ALA A 19 4.78 -23.74 -12.30
CA ALA A 19 5.25 -24.06 -10.95
C ALA A 19 6.68 -23.58 -10.71
N VAL A 20 7.59 -23.75 -11.68
CA VAL A 20 8.96 -23.23 -11.62
C VAL A 20 8.97 -21.70 -11.60
N TRP A 21 8.14 -21.05 -12.43
CA TRP A 21 7.97 -19.59 -12.45
C TRP A 21 7.53 -19.05 -11.08
N VAL A 22 6.45 -19.60 -10.52
CA VAL A 22 5.95 -19.21 -9.19
C VAL A 22 6.98 -19.49 -8.10
N GLY A 23 7.72 -20.59 -8.19
CA GLY A 23 8.76 -20.96 -7.22
C GLY A 23 10.00 -20.04 -7.26
N ARG A 24 10.34 -19.50 -8.43
CA ARG A 24 11.50 -18.63 -8.67
C ARG A 24 11.19 -17.13 -8.63
N ALA A 25 9.92 -16.74 -8.51
CA ALA A 25 9.53 -15.35 -8.41
C ALA A 25 10.29 -14.62 -7.27
N PRO A 26 10.87 -13.44 -7.53
CA PRO A 26 11.60 -12.66 -6.53
C PRO A 26 10.80 -12.49 -5.24
N ARG A 27 11.43 -12.87 -4.12
CA ARG A 27 10.86 -12.70 -2.79
C ARG A 27 11.34 -11.37 -2.25
N PHE A 28 10.38 -10.51 -1.94
CA PHE A 28 10.56 -9.27 -1.24
C PHE A 28 9.46 -9.26 -0.19
N ALA A 29 9.79 -9.19 1.08
CA ALA A 29 8.77 -9.17 2.12
C ALA A 29 9.02 -7.99 3.05
N HIS A 30 10.22 -7.89 3.59
CA HIS A 30 10.60 -6.81 4.49
C HIS A 30 12.08 -6.46 4.28
N VAL A 31 12.38 -5.16 4.20
CA VAL A 31 13.74 -4.63 4.19
C VAL A 31 13.87 -3.65 5.34
N ARG A 32 14.80 -3.94 6.23
CA ARG A 32 15.26 -2.99 7.25
C ARG A 32 16.34 -2.07 6.66
N PRO A 33 16.54 -0.88 7.24
CA PRO A 33 17.73 -0.07 7.00
C PRO A 33 19.02 -0.88 7.12
N ASP A 34 19.96 -0.67 6.18
CA ASP A 34 21.30 -1.27 6.18
C ASP A 34 22.38 -0.31 6.73
N TYR A 35 22.00 0.90 7.12
CA TYR A 35 22.84 1.90 7.78
C TYR A 35 22.66 1.87 9.31
N PRO A 36 23.58 2.50 10.06
CA PRO A 36 23.46 2.58 11.51
C PRO A 36 22.26 3.40 11.97
N MET A 37 21.60 2.93 13.03
CA MET A 37 20.68 3.73 13.84
C MET A 37 21.48 4.82 14.57
N VAL A 38 20.96 6.04 14.60
CA VAL A 38 21.56 7.18 15.31
C VAL A 38 20.69 7.62 16.48
N GLU A 39 21.28 8.25 17.50
CA GLU A 39 20.54 8.78 18.65
C GLU A 39 19.64 9.95 18.20
N LEU A 40 18.32 9.84 18.42
CA LEU A 40 17.33 10.82 17.97
C LEU A 40 16.85 11.80 19.03
N THR A 41 17.14 11.63 20.32
CA THR A 41 16.63 12.50 21.40
C THR A 41 16.89 13.98 21.11
N GLY A 42 18.11 14.31 20.66
CA GLY A 42 18.45 15.68 20.29
C GLY A 42 17.70 16.19 19.05
N ALA A 43 17.37 15.32 18.09
CA ALA A 43 16.59 15.67 16.91
C ALA A 43 15.10 15.87 17.25
N VAL A 44 14.54 15.00 18.09
CA VAL A 44 13.16 15.11 18.60
C VAL A 44 12.95 16.41 19.36
N ALA A 45 13.86 16.75 20.29
CA ALA A 45 13.76 18.01 21.05
C ALA A 45 13.84 19.26 20.14
N ARG A 46 14.61 19.21 19.04
CA ARG A 46 14.62 20.29 18.04
C ARG A 46 13.33 20.34 17.24
N ALA A 47 12.76 19.19 16.89
CA ALA A 47 11.50 19.10 16.19
C ALA A 47 10.34 19.68 17.02
N GLU A 48 10.26 19.34 18.31
CA GLU A 48 9.32 19.95 19.28
C GLU A 48 9.51 21.47 19.40
N ALA A 49 10.73 21.99 19.19
CA ALA A 49 11.03 23.42 19.15
C ALA A 49 10.82 24.06 17.77
N GLY A 50 10.14 23.38 16.84
CA GLY A 50 9.83 23.88 15.49
C GLY A 50 11.00 23.89 14.50
N LYS A 51 12.06 23.11 14.78
CA LYS A 51 13.28 23.00 13.96
C LYS A 51 13.54 21.54 13.57
N ALA A 52 12.51 20.89 13.03
CA ALA A 52 12.58 19.49 12.62
C ALA A 52 13.58 19.30 11.47
N ASP A 53 14.39 18.25 11.58
CA ASP A 53 15.24 17.74 10.52
C ASP A 53 14.50 16.56 9.88
N TYR A 54 13.61 16.85 8.94
CA TYR A 54 12.71 15.83 8.36
C TYR A 54 13.47 14.75 7.57
N ASP A 55 14.61 15.08 6.97
CA ASP A 55 15.42 14.09 6.25
C ASP A 55 16.03 13.08 7.22
N LEU A 56 16.58 13.56 8.34
CA LEU A 56 17.08 12.69 9.41
C LEU A 56 15.96 11.85 10.01
N LEU A 57 14.82 12.47 10.35
CA LEU A 57 13.69 11.77 10.94
C LEU A 57 13.15 10.70 10.01
N PHE A 58 12.90 11.03 8.74
CA PHE A 58 12.44 10.06 7.74
C PHE A 58 13.42 8.89 7.57
N ALA A 59 14.72 9.19 7.50
CA ALA A 59 15.75 8.15 7.42
C ALA A 59 15.79 7.26 8.67
N GLN A 60 15.39 7.75 9.84
CA GLN A 60 15.51 6.99 11.09
C GLN A 60 14.18 6.36 11.56
N THR A 61 13.03 6.82 11.08
CA THR A 61 11.71 6.36 11.55
C THR A 61 10.82 5.84 10.41
N GLY A 62 11.16 6.13 9.16
CA GLY A 62 10.28 5.89 8.01
C GLY A 62 9.10 6.86 7.94
N LEU A 63 9.01 7.86 8.82
CA LEU A 63 7.90 8.83 8.87
C LEU A 63 8.23 10.09 8.06
N GLY A 64 7.32 10.45 7.16
CA GLY A 64 7.40 11.71 6.43
C GLY A 64 7.03 12.91 7.29
N SER A 65 7.21 14.11 6.74
CA SER A 65 6.97 15.36 7.46
C SER A 65 5.56 15.46 8.04
N SER A 66 4.53 15.07 7.28
CA SER A 66 3.15 15.13 7.75
C SER A 66 2.86 14.23 8.96
N ALA A 67 3.48 13.06 9.04
CA ALA A 67 3.35 12.16 10.18
C ALA A 67 4.12 12.68 11.40
N VAL A 68 5.32 13.22 11.18
CA VAL A 68 6.12 13.86 12.22
C VAL A 68 5.36 15.04 12.82
N ASP A 69 4.83 15.93 11.98
CA ASP A 69 4.11 17.13 12.40
C ASP A 69 2.85 16.75 13.20
N ALA A 70 2.07 15.77 12.72
CA ALA A 70 0.89 15.28 13.45
C ALA A 70 1.25 14.75 14.85
N LEU A 71 2.31 13.94 14.98
CA LEU A 71 2.78 13.46 16.29
C LEU A 71 3.21 14.61 17.21
N LEU A 72 3.87 15.63 16.68
CA LEU A 72 4.31 16.79 17.47
C LEU A 72 3.13 17.64 17.93
N GLU A 73 2.17 17.91 17.05
CA GLU A 73 0.95 18.67 17.34
C GLU A 73 0.08 17.98 18.40
N GLU A 74 0.04 16.64 18.39
CA GLU A 74 -0.65 15.82 19.41
C GLU A 74 0.15 15.70 20.73
N GLY A 75 1.35 16.28 20.83
CA GLY A 75 2.22 16.16 22.02
C GLY A 75 2.86 14.77 22.18
N ARG A 76 2.87 13.97 21.11
CA ARG A 76 3.34 12.59 21.01
C ARG A 76 4.74 12.47 20.39
N GLY A 77 5.51 13.57 20.34
CA GLY A 77 6.84 13.61 19.71
C GLY A 77 7.82 12.53 20.19
N ARG A 78 7.69 12.06 21.43
CA ARG A 78 8.51 10.96 21.98
C ARG A 78 8.30 9.62 21.25
N GLU A 79 7.15 9.39 20.64
CA GLU A 79 6.87 8.17 19.89
C GLU A 79 7.78 8.00 18.67
N LEU A 80 8.42 9.08 18.19
CA LEU A 80 9.44 9.00 17.14
C LEU A 80 10.58 8.02 17.51
N LEU A 81 10.89 7.87 18.80
CA LEU A 81 11.87 6.89 19.28
C LEU A 81 11.35 5.45 19.16
N ASP A 82 10.06 5.23 19.40
CA ASP A 82 9.42 3.92 19.26
C ASP A 82 9.31 3.54 17.77
N PHE A 83 8.95 4.50 16.91
CA PHE A 83 8.98 4.30 15.46
C PHE A 83 10.39 3.97 14.97
N GLN A 84 11.42 4.67 15.45
CA GLN A 84 12.82 4.32 15.14
C GLN A 84 13.15 2.89 15.58
N ALA A 85 12.83 2.53 16.82
CA ALA A 85 13.13 1.20 17.34
C ALA A 85 12.51 0.10 16.47
N ARG A 86 11.24 0.24 16.07
CA ARG A 86 10.55 -0.70 15.18
C ARG A 86 11.07 -0.69 13.75
N TYR A 87 11.44 0.48 13.23
CA TYR A 87 11.94 0.63 11.86
C TYR A 87 13.27 -0.12 11.62
N PHE A 88 14.10 -0.26 12.65
CA PHE A 88 15.36 -1.00 12.61
C PHE A 88 15.30 -2.42 13.21
N ALA A 89 14.20 -2.78 13.86
CA ALA A 89 14.04 -4.08 14.49
C ALA A 89 14.18 -5.21 13.45
N PRO A 90 14.79 -6.35 13.83
CA PRO A 90 14.71 -7.54 12.99
C PRO A 90 13.24 -7.97 12.88
N CYS A 91 12.81 -8.32 11.67
CA CYS A 91 11.44 -8.72 11.40
C CYS A 91 11.41 -10.08 10.69
N ASP A 92 10.83 -11.07 11.35
CA ASP A 92 10.53 -12.36 10.75
C ASP A 92 9.22 -12.27 9.94
N TRP A 93 9.19 -12.95 8.80
CA TRP A 93 8.04 -12.95 7.92
C TRP A 93 7.79 -14.34 7.33
N GLN A 94 6.54 -14.59 6.96
CA GLN A 94 6.11 -15.82 6.31
C GLN A 94 5.20 -15.56 5.12
N ALA A 95 5.22 -16.48 4.16
CA ALA A 95 4.31 -16.44 3.02
C ALA A 95 3.09 -17.34 3.31
N VAL A 96 1.92 -16.73 3.49
CA VAL A 96 0.65 -17.44 3.70
C VAL A 96 -0.18 -17.50 2.42
N ARG A 97 -1.12 -18.46 2.35
CA ARG A 97 -2.05 -18.58 1.23
C ARG A 97 -3.21 -17.62 1.42
N GLY A 98 -3.46 -16.79 0.40
CA GLY A 98 -4.68 -16.01 0.28
C GLY A 98 -5.74 -16.74 -0.56
N ALA A 99 -6.72 -15.99 -1.06
CA ALA A 99 -7.73 -16.51 -1.98
C ALA A 99 -7.11 -16.96 -3.32
N ALA A 100 -7.60 -18.08 -3.87
CA ALA A 100 -7.14 -18.64 -5.15
C ALA A 100 -5.60 -18.85 -5.23
N VAL A 101 -4.92 -18.21 -6.19
CA VAL A 101 -3.46 -18.29 -6.40
C VAL A 101 -2.68 -17.16 -5.73
N VAL A 102 -3.32 -16.42 -4.81
CA VAL A 102 -2.69 -15.32 -4.07
C VAL A 102 -1.82 -15.86 -2.94
N ARG A 103 -0.66 -15.23 -2.77
CA ARG A 103 0.25 -15.40 -1.64
C ARG A 103 0.45 -14.06 -0.97
N LEU A 104 0.33 -14.04 0.35
CA LEU A 104 0.54 -12.85 1.16
C LEU A 104 1.81 -13.02 1.97
N GLU A 105 2.59 -11.96 2.13
CA GLU A 105 3.76 -11.92 3.00
C GLU A 105 3.39 -11.15 4.27
N ILE A 106 3.41 -11.86 5.40
CA ILE A 106 2.95 -11.32 6.68
C ILE A 106 4.03 -11.44 7.75
N THR A 107 3.93 -10.62 8.78
CA THR A 107 4.76 -10.57 9.99
C THR A 107 3.91 -10.92 11.21
N GLU A 108 4.50 -10.96 12.39
CA GLU A 108 3.78 -11.21 13.65
C GLU A 108 2.96 -10.00 14.17
N GLY A 109 2.82 -8.92 13.38
CA GLY A 109 1.95 -7.80 13.71
C GLY A 109 2.62 -6.66 14.47
N GLU A 110 3.89 -6.36 14.17
CA GLU A 110 4.67 -5.32 14.86
C GLU A 110 4.55 -3.92 14.23
N PHE A 111 3.85 -3.79 13.10
CA PHE A 111 3.73 -2.52 12.42
C PHE A 111 2.65 -1.63 13.05
N GLU A 112 3.04 -0.43 13.44
CA GLU A 112 2.15 0.60 13.96
C GLU A 112 2.04 1.74 12.95
N PHE A 113 0.82 2.24 12.77
CA PHE A 113 0.57 3.40 11.93
C PHE A 113 0.88 4.69 12.69
N ALA A 114 1.59 5.61 12.05
CA ALA A 114 1.57 7.01 12.46
C ALA A 114 0.15 7.58 12.29
N PRO A 115 -0.18 8.74 12.89
CA PRO A 115 -1.50 9.36 12.75
C PRO A 115 -1.96 9.44 11.29
N LEU A 116 -3.04 8.73 10.99
CA LEU A 116 -3.63 8.67 9.66
C LEU A 116 -4.70 9.74 9.51
N GLU A 117 -4.87 10.22 8.28
CA GLU A 117 -5.98 11.05 7.89
C GLU A 117 -6.93 10.28 6.98
N LYS A 118 -8.21 10.68 7.03
CA LYS A 118 -9.17 10.29 6.02
C LYS A 118 -8.72 10.77 4.64
N GLY A 119 -8.68 9.87 3.67
CA GLY A 119 -8.10 10.12 2.36
C GLY A 119 -6.59 9.83 2.27
N ASP A 120 -6.00 9.18 3.28
CA ASP A 120 -4.71 8.52 3.12
C ASP A 120 -4.84 7.23 2.31
N ILE A 121 -3.78 6.90 1.58
CA ILE A 121 -3.69 5.73 0.72
C ILE A 121 -2.74 4.73 1.37
N LEU A 122 -3.23 3.50 1.56
CA LEU A 122 -2.40 2.40 2.01
C LEU A 122 -1.99 1.56 0.82
N LEU A 123 -0.68 1.31 0.68
CA LEU A 123 -0.11 0.45 -0.32
C LEU A 123 0.73 -0.64 0.35
N THR A 124 0.65 -1.86 -0.17
CA THR A 124 1.54 -2.94 0.25
C THR A 124 2.01 -3.74 -0.95
N PRO A 125 3.33 -3.97 -1.10
CA PRO A 125 3.84 -4.91 -2.08
C PRO A 125 3.67 -6.37 -1.63
N SER A 126 3.20 -6.63 -0.40
CA SER A 126 3.21 -7.93 0.29
C SER A 126 2.15 -8.92 -0.23
N SER A 127 1.72 -8.78 -1.48
CA SER A 127 0.75 -9.66 -2.15
C SER A 127 1.25 -10.05 -3.54
N ARG A 128 1.14 -11.33 -3.85
CA ARG A 128 1.53 -11.92 -5.13
C ARG A 128 0.43 -12.80 -5.69
N CYS A 129 0.04 -12.57 -6.93
CA CYS A 129 -0.90 -13.41 -7.68
C CYS A 129 -0.15 -14.12 -8.81
N GLY A 130 -0.17 -15.47 -8.83
CA GLY A 130 0.46 -16.24 -9.90
C GLY A 130 1.99 -16.04 -10.04
N GLY A 131 2.66 -15.62 -8.96
CA GLY A 131 4.10 -15.31 -8.93
C GLY A 131 4.45 -13.87 -9.30
N TRP A 132 3.50 -13.08 -9.80
CA TRP A 132 3.69 -11.65 -10.02
C TRP A 132 3.34 -10.85 -8.77
N ARG A 133 4.11 -9.80 -8.47
CA ARG A 133 3.92 -8.91 -7.32
C ARG A 133 3.00 -7.75 -7.71
N ASN A 134 1.71 -8.02 -7.68
CA ASN A 134 0.68 -7.00 -7.86
C ASN A 134 0.57 -6.07 -6.64
N GLY A 135 0.82 -6.61 -5.43
CA GLY A 135 0.56 -5.91 -4.18
C GLY A 135 -0.93 -5.61 -3.98
N HIS A 136 -1.23 -4.66 -3.10
CA HIS A 136 -2.59 -4.26 -2.75
C HIS A 136 -2.66 -2.78 -2.38
N ALA A 137 -3.84 -2.19 -2.52
CA ALA A 137 -4.13 -0.79 -2.23
C ALA A 137 -5.48 -0.64 -1.52
N ALA A 138 -5.56 0.32 -0.60
CA ALA A 138 -6.79 0.71 0.07
C ALA A 138 -6.81 2.22 0.34
N LEU A 139 -8.02 2.74 0.58
CA LEU A 139 -8.26 4.13 0.93
C LEU A 139 -8.74 4.22 2.39
N VAL A 140 -8.11 5.04 3.21
CA VAL A 140 -8.59 5.33 4.56
C VAL A 140 -9.86 6.17 4.45
N VAL A 141 -10.99 5.63 4.91
CA VAL A 141 -12.29 6.31 4.87
C VAL A 141 -12.76 6.77 6.25
N ASP A 142 -12.17 6.22 7.30
CA ASP A 142 -12.39 6.64 8.67
C ASP A 142 -11.14 6.33 9.50
N ALA A 143 -10.35 7.34 9.83
CA ALA A 143 -9.11 7.14 10.59
C ALA A 143 -9.39 6.89 12.08
N GLU A 144 -10.44 7.52 12.63
CA GLU A 144 -10.82 7.40 14.05
C GLU A 144 -11.34 6.00 14.36
N GLU A 145 -12.23 5.48 13.51
CA GLU A 145 -12.77 4.11 13.64
C GLU A 145 -11.84 3.03 13.04
N GLY A 146 -10.71 3.45 12.43
CA GLY A 146 -9.75 2.55 11.80
C GLY A 146 -10.38 1.74 10.65
N LEU A 147 -11.07 2.40 9.72
CA LEU A 147 -11.71 1.79 8.57
C LEU A 147 -11.07 2.20 7.25
N VAL A 148 -10.88 1.19 6.39
CA VAL A 148 -10.41 1.35 5.02
C VAL A 148 -11.44 0.80 4.04
N LEU A 149 -11.53 1.43 2.88
CA LEU A 149 -12.27 0.94 1.73
C LEU A 149 -11.31 0.22 0.79
N GLU A 150 -11.60 -1.03 0.47
CA GLU A 150 -10.75 -1.84 -0.39
C GLU A 150 -11.51 -2.85 -1.25
N ALA A 151 -10.90 -3.21 -2.38
CA ALA A 151 -11.33 -4.32 -3.22
C ALA A 151 -10.30 -5.45 -3.10
N TYR A 152 -10.53 -6.38 -2.18
CA TYR A 152 -9.50 -7.32 -1.73
C TYR A 152 -9.25 -8.49 -2.69
N SER A 153 -10.31 -9.11 -3.22
CA SER A 153 -10.18 -10.36 -3.98
C SER A 153 -11.25 -10.59 -5.03
N LEU A 154 -10.88 -11.36 -6.05
CA LEU A 154 -11.78 -11.85 -7.10
C LEU A 154 -13.03 -12.52 -6.50
N GLY A 155 -14.21 -12.08 -6.93
CA GLY A 155 -15.49 -12.62 -6.47
C GLY A 155 -16.04 -11.98 -5.20
N CYS A 156 -15.29 -11.08 -4.55
CA CYS A 156 -15.76 -10.28 -3.43
C CYS A 156 -15.99 -8.83 -3.91
N PRO A 157 -17.14 -8.23 -3.63
CA PRO A 157 -17.31 -6.80 -3.83
C PRO A 157 -16.32 -5.99 -3.00
N SER A 158 -16.08 -4.73 -3.39
CA SER A 158 -15.41 -3.77 -2.53
C SER A 158 -16.15 -3.62 -1.20
N GLN A 159 -15.40 -3.49 -0.12
CA GLN A 159 -15.94 -3.54 1.23
C GLN A 159 -15.15 -2.63 2.17
N LEU A 160 -15.78 -2.32 3.30
CA LEU A 160 -15.07 -1.74 4.44
C LEU A 160 -14.33 -2.84 5.19
N SER A 161 -13.10 -2.56 5.61
CA SER A 161 -12.27 -3.48 6.39
C SER A 161 -11.57 -2.71 7.50
N SER A 162 -11.20 -3.42 8.57
CA SER A 162 -10.45 -2.81 9.66
C SER A 162 -9.00 -2.54 9.22
N LEU A 163 -8.48 -1.38 9.61
CA LEU A 163 -7.09 -0.98 9.46
C LEU A 163 -6.12 -2.02 10.07
N SER A 164 -6.54 -2.73 11.12
CA SER A 164 -5.74 -3.80 11.74
C SER A 164 -5.36 -4.92 10.78
N THR A 165 -6.13 -5.14 9.71
CA THR A 165 -5.82 -6.12 8.65
C THR A 165 -4.58 -5.75 7.84
N TRP A 166 -4.03 -4.54 8.02
CA TRP A 166 -2.81 -4.06 7.39
C TRP A 166 -1.58 -4.09 8.32
N GLN A 167 -1.75 -4.31 9.63
CA GLN A 167 -0.66 -4.29 10.61
C GLN A 167 0.24 -5.54 10.57
N ASP A 168 -0.25 -6.62 9.97
CA ASP A 168 0.52 -7.85 9.75
C ASP A 168 1.28 -7.84 8.42
N LYS A 169 1.22 -6.77 7.62
CA LYS A 169 1.86 -6.76 6.29
C LYS A 169 3.36 -6.55 6.42
N ALA A 170 4.12 -7.34 5.69
CA ALA A 170 5.59 -7.30 5.76
C ALA A 170 6.21 -5.97 5.29
N ALA A 171 5.54 -5.29 4.36
CA ALA A 171 5.89 -3.94 3.97
C ALA A 171 4.64 -3.10 3.69
N VAL A 172 4.68 -1.83 4.08
CA VAL A 172 3.57 -0.87 3.92
C VAL A 172 4.13 0.50 3.52
N ALA A 173 3.45 1.18 2.62
CA ALA A 173 3.60 2.61 2.39
C ALA A 173 2.25 3.30 2.62
N VAL A 174 2.27 4.38 3.39
CA VAL A 174 1.15 5.29 3.57
C VAL A 174 1.45 6.56 2.78
N LEU A 175 0.56 6.93 1.87
CA LEU A 175 0.72 8.08 1.00
C LEU A 175 -0.44 9.06 1.17
N ARG A 176 -0.16 10.35 0.96
CA ARG A 176 -1.15 11.43 1.08
C ARG A 176 -1.08 12.35 -0.13
N LEU A 177 -2.23 12.87 -0.54
CA LEU A 177 -2.29 13.86 -1.62
C LEU A 177 -1.75 15.20 -1.13
N LYS A 178 -0.63 15.64 -1.72
CA LYS A 178 0.10 16.83 -1.27
C LYS A 178 -0.52 18.12 -1.79
N GLY A 179 -0.40 19.20 -1.03
CA GLY A 179 -0.89 20.52 -1.44
C GLY A 179 -2.42 20.66 -1.50
N VAL A 180 -3.14 19.73 -0.89
CA VAL A 180 -4.61 19.70 -0.78
C VAL A 180 -4.99 19.78 0.71
N SER A 181 -6.12 20.38 1.04
CA SER A 181 -6.57 20.47 2.44
C SER A 181 -7.09 19.13 2.96
N ALA A 182 -7.05 18.92 4.27
CA ALA A 182 -7.56 17.71 4.90
C ALA A 182 -9.06 17.50 4.60
N GLU A 183 -9.85 18.57 4.58
CA GLU A 183 -11.30 18.51 4.27
C GLU A 183 -11.54 18.05 2.82
N ARG A 184 -10.71 18.50 1.88
CA ARG A 184 -10.84 18.11 0.48
C ARG A 184 -10.37 16.67 0.24
N ARG A 185 -9.36 16.18 0.96
CA ARG A 185 -8.99 14.74 0.98
C ARG A 185 -10.10 13.90 1.60
N ALA A 186 -10.69 14.35 2.69
CA ALA A 186 -11.81 13.69 3.34
C ALA A 186 -13.02 13.56 2.41
N ALA A 187 -13.34 14.61 1.64
CA ALA A 187 -14.41 14.59 0.66
C ALA A 187 -14.20 13.56 -0.46
N MET A 188 -12.95 13.32 -0.89
CA MET A 188 -12.63 12.26 -1.86
C MET A 188 -12.91 10.87 -1.29
N ALA A 189 -12.54 10.65 -0.02
CA ALA A 189 -12.80 9.39 0.67
C ALA A 189 -14.29 9.15 0.95
N ASP A 190 -15.04 10.21 1.29
CA ASP A 190 -16.50 10.14 1.43
C ASP A 190 -17.17 9.79 0.11
N TRP A 191 -16.79 10.49 -0.96
CA TRP A 191 -17.31 10.19 -2.29
C TRP A 191 -17.00 8.74 -2.69
N ALA A 192 -15.79 8.25 -2.43
CA ALA A 192 -15.42 6.86 -2.72
C ALA A 192 -16.25 5.86 -1.90
N ARG A 193 -16.51 6.15 -0.62
CA ARG A 193 -17.36 5.32 0.23
C ARG A 193 -18.81 5.27 -0.28
N GLU A 194 -19.33 6.38 -0.77
CA GLU A 194 -20.70 6.48 -1.30
C GLU A 194 -20.84 5.77 -2.66
N HIS A 195 -19.86 5.90 -3.55
CA HIS A 195 -19.99 5.49 -4.96
C HIS A 195 -19.30 4.15 -5.26
N LEU A 196 -18.24 3.80 -4.54
CA LEU A 196 -17.39 2.66 -4.88
C LEU A 196 -17.55 1.47 -3.94
N LEU A 197 -18.33 1.58 -2.86
CA LEU A 197 -18.61 0.49 -1.94
C LEU A 197 -19.59 -0.52 -2.57
N GLY A 198 -19.31 -1.82 -2.45
CA GLY A 198 -20.15 -2.88 -3.00
C GLY A 198 -19.99 -3.12 -4.51
N LEU A 199 -19.05 -2.43 -5.17
CA LEU A 199 -18.73 -2.70 -6.57
C LEU A 199 -18.08 -4.07 -6.74
N PRO A 200 -18.46 -4.86 -7.75
CA PRO A 200 -17.86 -6.17 -7.98
C PRO A 200 -16.38 -6.04 -8.36
N TYR A 201 -15.58 -7.05 -7.98
CA TYR A 201 -14.17 -7.09 -8.36
C TYR A 201 -13.99 -7.37 -9.86
N GLY A 202 -13.35 -6.45 -10.58
CA GLY A 202 -12.98 -6.57 -11.98
C GLY A 202 -11.47 -6.45 -12.16
N LEU A 203 -10.79 -7.57 -12.46
CA LEU A 203 -9.33 -7.59 -12.68
C LEU A 203 -8.86 -6.63 -13.79
N PHE A 204 -9.75 -6.38 -14.75
CA PHE A 204 -9.52 -5.56 -15.94
C PHE A 204 -10.17 -4.18 -15.84
N SER A 205 -10.71 -3.82 -14.66
CA SER A 205 -11.26 -2.48 -14.42
C SER A 205 -10.17 -1.43 -14.59
N GLY A 206 -10.48 -0.38 -15.35
CA GLY A 206 -9.53 0.63 -15.79
C GLY A 206 -8.97 0.43 -17.20
N LEU A 207 -9.21 -0.67 -17.92
CA LEU A 207 -8.73 -0.73 -19.31
C LEU A 207 -9.40 0.36 -20.18
N ALA A 208 -8.58 1.22 -20.78
CA ALA A 208 -9.01 2.39 -21.58
C ALA A 208 -10.03 2.09 -22.69
N TRP A 209 -10.13 0.84 -23.19
CA TRP A 209 -11.14 0.46 -24.19
C TRP A 209 -12.55 0.22 -23.61
N LEU A 210 -12.73 0.19 -22.29
CA LEU A 210 -14.02 0.03 -21.61
C LEU A 210 -14.70 1.36 -21.24
N GLY A 211 -14.04 2.50 -21.53
CA GLY A 211 -14.52 3.83 -21.16
C GLY A 211 -14.17 4.16 -19.72
N GLU A 212 -13.40 5.23 -19.54
CA GLU A 212 -13.08 5.76 -18.22
C GLU A 212 -14.29 6.54 -17.69
N THR A 213 -14.93 6.00 -16.65
CA THR A 213 -15.91 6.74 -15.86
C THR A 213 -15.47 6.69 -14.41
N SER A 214 -15.66 7.80 -13.69
CA SER A 214 -15.57 7.81 -12.23
C SER A 214 -16.64 6.95 -11.57
N ASP A 215 -17.63 6.46 -12.33
CA ASP A 215 -18.66 5.51 -11.89
C ASP A 215 -18.48 4.16 -12.61
N PRO A 216 -17.53 3.31 -12.19
CA PRO A 216 -17.22 2.08 -12.89
C PRO A 216 -18.16 0.93 -12.46
N PRO A 217 -18.58 0.05 -13.38
CA PRO A 217 -19.45 -1.09 -13.04
C PRO A 217 -18.74 -2.20 -12.25
N ALA A 218 -17.40 -2.15 -12.17
CA ALA A 218 -16.55 -3.06 -11.42
C ALA A 218 -15.21 -2.37 -11.10
N THR A 219 -14.50 -2.80 -10.05
CA THR A 219 -13.21 -2.19 -9.67
C THR A 219 -12.17 -3.20 -9.22
N GLN A 220 -10.91 -2.77 -9.14
CA GLN A 220 -9.84 -3.50 -8.46
C GLN A 220 -9.15 -2.56 -7.46
N CYS A 221 -8.31 -3.08 -6.58
CA CYS A 221 -7.77 -2.33 -5.44
C CYS A 221 -7.16 -0.97 -5.81
N ALA A 222 -6.27 -0.89 -6.78
CA ALA A 222 -5.66 0.37 -7.21
C ALA A 222 -6.62 1.26 -8.00
N HIS A 223 -7.47 0.68 -8.85
CA HIS A 223 -8.48 1.42 -9.60
C HIS A 223 -9.50 2.09 -8.67
N LEU A 224 -9.91 1.42 -7.58
CA LEU A 224 -10.78 1.99 -6.56
C LEU A 224 -10.16 3.25 -5.95
N VAL A 225 -8.89 3.17 -5.55
CA VAL A 225 -8.15 4.31 -5.01
C VAL A 225 -8.05 5.41 -6.06
N TRP A 226 -7.63 5.08 -7.29
CA TRP A 226 -7.52 6.05 -8.38
C TRP A 226 -8.84 6.78 -8.67
N CYS A 227 -9.98 6.06 -8.75
CA CYS A 227 -11.29 6.67 -8.98
C CYS A 227 -11.64 7.74 -7.94
N ALA A 228 -11.29 7.52 -6.67
CA ALA A 228 -11.55 8.48 -5.58
C ALA A 228 -10.92 9.86 -5.85
N TYR A 229 -9.70 9.88 -6.40
CA TYR A 229 -8.97 11.11 -6.69
C TYR A 229 -9.29 11.65 -8.09
N ALA A 230 -9.48 10.76 -9.07
CA ALA A 230 -9.83 11.13 -10.44
C ALA A 230 -11.19 11.86 -10.50
N ALA A 231 -12.16 11.47 -9.66
CA ALA A 231 -13.45 12.17 -9.52
C ALA A 231 -13.31 13.65 -9.12
N PHE A 232 -12.18 14.03 -8.53
CA PHE A 232 -11.88 15.39 -8.10
C PHE A 232 -10.79 16.07 -8.97
N GLY A 233 -10.44 15.45 -10.11
CA GLY A 233 -9.50 15.98 -11.09
C GLY A 233 -8.02 15.68 -10.80
N TYR A 234 -7.72 14.72 -9.93
CA TYR A 234 -6.34 14.31 -9.62
C TYR A 234 -6.04 12.94 -10.22
N ASP A 235 -5.18 12.92 -11.23
CA ASP A 235 -4.67 11.68 -11.79
C ASP A 235 -3.45 11.20 -10.99
N ILE A 236 -3.68 10.24 -10.10
CA ILE A 236 -2.64 9.67 -9.25
C ILE A 236 -1.97 8.43 -9.89
N ASP A 237 -2.24 8.13 -11.16
CA ASP A 237 -1.46 7.13 -11.89
C ASP A 237 -0.09 7.71 -12.29
N GLY A 238 0.95 7.38 -11.53
CA GLY A 238 2.32 7.82 -11.85
C GLY A 238 2.95 7.12 -13.06
N GLY A 239 2.37 6.00 -13.52
CA GLY A 239 2.86 5.22 -14.67
C GLY A 239 2.25 5.65 -16.00
N GLY A 240 1.07 6.29 -15.97
CA GLY A 240 0.31 6.74 -17.14
C GLY A 240 -0.16 5.60 -18.05
N GLY A 241 -0.30 4.40 -17.49
CA GLY A 241 -0.48 3.16 -18.22
C GLY A 241 -1.59 2.31 -17.61
N TRP A 242 -2.32 1.60 -18.46
CA TRP A 242 -3.48 0.81 -18.04
C TRP A 242 -3.18 -0.70 -18.03
N PRO A 243 -3.65 -1.45 -17.01
CA PRO A 243 -4.43 -1.00 -15.84
C PRO A 243 -3.57 -0.31 -14.76
N VAL A 244 -4.16 0.64 -14.01
CA VAL A 244 -3.50 1.29 -12.85
C VAL A 244 -3.13 0.24 -11.81
N THR A 245 -1.87 0.22 -11.38
CA THR A 245 -1.40 -0.70 -10.34
C THR A 245 -1.04 0.04 -9.04
N PRO A 246 -0.98 -0.65 -7.88
CA PRO A 246 -0.47 -0.06 -6.65
C PRO A 246 0.95 0.51 -6.80
N ARG A 247 1.77 -0.12 -7.65
CA ARG A 247 3.10 0.39 -8.00
C ARG A 247 3.00 1.74 -8.69
N ASP A 248 2.08 1.91 -9.63
CA ASP A 248 1.98 3.17 -10.38
C ASP A 248 1.50 4.31 -9.50
N ILE A 249 0.54 4.05 -8.59
CA ILE A 249 0.14 5.00 -7.54
C ILE A 249 1.35 5.41 -6.69
N SER A 250 2.20 4.45 -6.29
CA SER A 250 3.38 4.74 -5.46
C SER A 250 4.37 5.71 -6.15
N LEU A 251 4.39 5.73 -7.48
CA LEU A 251 5.27 6.59 -8.28
C LEU A 251 4.68 7.98 -8.55
N SER A 252 3.44 8.22 -8.15
CA SER A 252 2.76 9.48 -8.43
C SER A 252 3.49 10.67 -7.81
N PRO A 253 3.81 11.72 -8.60
CA PRO A 253 4.41 12.93 -8.07
C PRO A 253 3.40 13.76 -7.25
N LEU A 254 2.10 13.49 -7.34
CA LEU A 254 1.06 14.17 -6.56
C LEU A 254 1.01 13.72 -5.10
N LEU A 255 1.64 12.58 -4.80
CA LEU A 255 1.61 11.99 -3.48
C LEU A 255 2.89 12.29 -2.69
N GLU A 256 2.73 12.59 -1.41
CA GLU A 256 3.80 12.60 -0.42
C GLU A 256 3.79 11.30 0.40
N THR A 257 4.93 10.98 1.00
CA THR A 257 5.04 9.82 1.89
C THR A 257 4.66 10.26 3.30
N VAL A 258 3.68 9.58 3.90
CA VAL A 258 3.34 9.73 5.33
C VAL A 258 4.18 8.76 6.16
N GLN A 259 4.25 7.50 5.74
CA GLN A 259 5.00 6.47 6.45
C GLN A 259 5.45 5.37 5.48
N VAL A 260 6.63 4.81 5.70
CA VAL A 260 7.09 3.56 5.08
C VAL A 260 7.60 2.59 6.14
N TYR A 261 7.33 1.30 5.93
CA TYR A 261 7.83 0.22 6.77
C TYR A 261 8.16 -1.00 5.91
N GLY A 262 9.29 -1.64 6.18
CA GLY A 262 9.75 -2.82 5.43
C GLY A 262 10.10 -2.56 3.96
N LEU A 263 10.30 -1.31 3.56
CA LEU A 263 10.64 -0.90 2.20
C LEU A 263 12.10 -0.41 2.11
N PRO A 264 12.76 -0.52 0.93
CA PRO A 264 14.08 0.06 0.75
C PRO A 264 14.05 1.57 1.03
N GLN A 265 15.14 2.10 1.61
CA GLN A 265 15.23 3.51 1.98
C GLN A 265 14.87 4.43 0.81
N GLY A 266 14.03 5.43 1.09
CA GLY A 266 13.60 6.43 0.10
C GLY A 266 12.67 5.89 -0.98
N ARG A 267 12.19 4.64 -0.87
CA ARG A 267 11.27 4.05 -1.84
C ARG A 267 9.88 3.81 -1.25
N ARG A 268 8.87 3.96 -2.11
CA ARG A 268 7.46 3.64 -1.84
C ARG A 268 7.04 2.27 -2.37
N TRP A 269 7.94 1.60 -3.10
CA TRP A 269 7.73 0.29 -3.71
C TRP A 269 9.07 -0.44 -3.93
N PRO A 270 9.13 -1.78 -3.84
CA PRO A 270 10.32 -2.55 -4.19
C PRO A 270 10.63 -2.49 -5.70
N SER A 271 11.92 -2.54 -6.05
CA SER A 271 12.40 -2.57 -7.45
C SER A 271 11.95 -3.80 -8.21
#